data_AF-A0A133UMT2-F1
#
_entry.id   AF-A0A133UMT2-F1
#
_cell.length_a   1.000
_cell.length_b   1.000
_cell.length_c   1.000
_cell.angle_alpha   90.00
_cell.angle_beta   90.00
_cell.angle_gamma   90.00
#
_symmetry.space_group_name_H-M   'P 1'
#
loop_
_entity.id
_entity.type
_entity.pdbx_description
1 polymer ?
#
loop_
_entity_poly.entity_id
_entity_poly.type
_entity_poly.pdbx_seq_one_letter_code
_entity_poly.pdbx_strand_id
1 'polypeptide(L)'
;MGIEEDTSTIEAALYASDRPLAMKELKKTVGTSSETYVIKLLDRIREKYEKDGSLELKETSENMFTVQLREEFMPKVEDIVPKTRLTRGTLKTLAVIAYKQPILQSELAEIRGGRVYQYVKKLLELGLIEAKPHGRTKVLRTSKKFAGYFGFEDQIDQIREKLQEMIR
;
A
#
# COMPACT_ATOMS: atom_id res chain seq x y z
N MET A 1 7.77 30.69 -1.24
CA MET A 1 8.29 29.70 -0.28
C MET A 1 9.73 29.40 -0.67
N GLY A 2 10.60 29.20 0.32
CA GLY A 2 12.02 28.92 0.07
C GLY A 2 12.25 27.45 -0.23
N ILE A 3 13.38 27.11 -0.88
CA ILE A 3 13.70 25.71 -1.21
C ILE A 3 13.76 24.81 0.02
N GLU A 4 14.19 25.34 1.18
CA GLU A 4 14.26 24.59 2.44
C GLU A 4 12.86 24.33 3.02
N GLU A 5 12.02 25.36 3.06
CA GLU A 5 10.63 25.27 3.52
C GLU A 5 9.82 24.26 2.67
N ASP A 6 9.97 24.32 1.34
CA ASP A 6 9.32 23.39 0.43
C ASP A 6 9.84 21.96 0.60
N THR A 7 11.15 21.80 0.86
CA THR A 7 11.75 20.49 1.16
C THR A 7 11.12 19.90 2.42
N SER A 8 11.04 20.68 3.51
CA SER A 8 10.39 20.25 4.75
C SER A 8 8.90 19.97 4.59
N THR A 9 8.21 20.74 3.74
CA THR A 9 6.78 20.53 3.47
C THR A 9 6.53 19.22 2.72
N ILE A 10 7.35 18.89 1.71
CA ILE A 10 7.27 17.60 1.02
C ILE A 10 7.63 16.45 1.95
N GLU A 11 8.69 16.59 2.76
CA GLU A 11 9.07 15.57 3.74
C GLU A 11 7.94 15.28 4.73
N ALA A 12 7.32 16.34 5.27
CA ALA A 12 6.18 16.22 6.18
C ALA A 12 4.98 15.54 5.50
N ALA A 13 4.68 15.88 4.24
CA ALA A 13 3.59 15.25 3.49
C ALA A 13 3.85 13.75 3.26
N LEU A 14 5.07 13.38 2.89
CA LEU A 14 5.44 11.98 2.69
C LEU A 14 5.43 11.17 3.99
N TYR A 15 5.84 11.78 5.11
CA TYR A 15 5.82 11.15 6.44
C TYR A 15 4.40 10.98 6.98
N ALA A 16 3.53 11.97 6.79
CA ALA A 16 2.14 11.92 7.25
C ALA A 16 1.26 10.98 6.41
N SER A 17 1.67 10.68 5.17
CA SER A 17 0.96 9.79 4.27
C SER A 17 1.19 8.32 4.65
N ASP A 18 0.12 7.54 4.69
CA ASP A 18 0.16 6.08 4.86
C ASP A 18 0.39 5.33 3.54
N ARG A 19 0.46 6.06 2.42
CA ARG A 19 0.65 5.56 1.07
C ARG A 19 1.71 6.37 0.30
N PRO A 20 2.28 5.82 -0.79
CA PRO A 20 3.10 6.62 -1.68
C PRO A 20 2.28 7.76 -2.32
N LEU A 21 2.91 8.93 -2.45
CA LEU A 21 2.33 10.13 -3.06
C LEU A 21 2.78 10.26 -4.50
N ALA A 22 1.84 10.56 -5.38
CA ALA A 22 2.14 10.81 -6.79
C ALA A 22 2.79 12.19 -6.98
N MET A 23 3.61 12.35 -8.03
CA MET A 23 4.22 13.63 -8.41
C MET A 23 3.20 14.79 -8.50
N LYS A 24 1.97 14.53 -8.94
CA LYS A 24 0.90 15.52 -8.99
C LYS A 24 0.47 16.03 -7.60
N GLU A 25 0.45 15.14 -6.61
CA GLU A 25 0.11 15.48 -5.23
C GLU A 25 1.23 16.33 -4.60
N LEU A 26 2.48 15.94 -4.81
CA LEU A 26 3.65 16.69 -4.35
C LEU A 26 3.72 18.10 -4.94
N LYS A 27 3.47 18.22 -6.24
CA LYS A 27 3.35 19.52 -6.94
C LYS A 27 2.28 20.41 -6.30
N LYS A 28 1.12 19.84 -5.97
CA LYS A 28 0.02 20.55 -5.30
C LYS A 28 0.41 21.01 -3.90
N THR A 29 1.12 20.18 -3.13
CA THR A 29 1.55 20.48 -1.76
C THR A 29 2.41 21.74 -1.65
N VAL A 30 3.34 21.94 -2.58
CA VAL A 30 4.22 23.12 -2.61
C VAL A 30 3.76 24.20 -3.61
N GLY A 31 2.56 24.06 -4.18
CA GLY A 31 1.97 25.07 -5.07
C GLY A 31 2.74 25.31 -6.37
N THR A 32 3.43 24.30 -6.92
CA THR A 32 4.25 24.43 -8.12
C THR A 32 3.71 23.60 -9.29
N SER A 33 3.96 24.05 -10.53
CA SER A 33 3.76 23.24 -11.74
C SER A 33 5.04 22.54 -12.20
N SER A 34 6.20 22.93 -11.66
CA SER A 34 7.50 22.43 -12.11
C SER A 34 7.83 21.08 -11.49
N GLU A 35 7.90 20.05 -12.34
CA GLU A 35 8.32 18.72 -11.94
C GLU A 35 9.80 18.66 -11.55
N THR A 36 10.66 19.32 -12.33
CA THR A 36 12.09 19.43 -12.04
C THR A 36 12.36 20.06 -10.69
N TYR A 37 11.54 21.04 -10.27
CA TYR A 37 11.65 21.63 -8.94
C TYR A 37 11.34 20.60 -7.85
N VAL A 38 10.25 19.83 -7.99
CA VAL A 38 9.88 18.80 -7.02
C VAL A 38 10.93 17.67 -6.97
N ILE A 39 11.47 17.25 -8.11
CA ILE A 39 12.57 16.27 -8.17
C ILE A 39 13.77 16.77 -7.36
N LYS A 40 14.14 18.06 -7.52
CA LYS A 40 15.22 18.66 -6.75
C LYS A 40 14.96 18.66 -5.24
N LEU A 41 13.70 18.84 -4.80
CA LEU A 41 13.34 18.73 -3.39
C LEU A 41 13.46 17.29 -2.89
N LEU A 42 13.00 16.32 -3.69
CA LEU A 42 13.09 14.88 -3.40
C LEU A 42 14.55 14.41 -3.31
N ASP A 43 15.43 14.89 -4.20
CA ASP A 43 16.86 14.58 -4.18
C ASP A 43 17.52 15.08 -2.88
N ARG A 44 17.14 16.28 -2.41
CA ARG A 44 17.61 16.80 -1.10
C ARG A 44 17.13 15.93 0.06
N ILE A 45 15.89 15.45 0.02
CA ILE A 45 15.36 14.52 1.03
C ILE A 45 16.12 13.19 0.98
N ARG A 46 16.43 12.69 -0.22
CA ARG A 46 17.22 11.47 -0.42
C ARG A 46 18.61 11.61 0.18
N GLU A 47 19.33 12.68 -0.16
CA GLU A 47 20.66 12.97 0.41
C GLU A 47 20.62 13.11 1.94
N LYS A 48 19.56 13.72 2.48
CA LYS A 48 19.35 13.85 3.93
C LYS A 48 19.26 12.47 4.60
N TYR A 49 18.50 11.54 4.03
CA TYR A 49 18.37 10.18 4.58
C TYR A 49 19.54 9.24 4.25
N GLU A 50 20.33 9.52 3.21
CA GLU A 50 21.55 8.77 2.91
C GLU A 50 22.68 9.04 3.91
N LYS A 51 22.80 10.28 4.37
CA LYS A 51 23.84 10.69 5.32
C LYS A 51 23.58 10.23 6.75
N ASP A 52 22.30 10.01 7.10
CA ASP A 52 21.90 9.60 8.44
C ASP A 52 20.51 8.94 8.44
N GLY A 53 20.38 7.79 9.12
CA GLY A 53 19.11 7.38 9.70
C GLY A 53 18.54 6.01 9.32
N SER A 54 17.48 5.65 10.03
CA SER A 54 16.70 4.42 9.88
C SER A 54 15.65 4.47 8.76
N LEU A 55 15.48 5.64 8.13
CA LEU A 55 14.49 5.90 7.09
C LEU A 55 15.18 6.04 5.72
N GLU A 56 14.42 5.83 4.66
CA GLU A 56 14.83 6.06 3.27
C GLU A 56 13.66 6.66 2.46
N LEU A 57 14.00 7.51 1.48
CA LEU A 57 13.06 7.92 0.44
C LEU A 57 13.09 6.86 -0.66
N LYS A 58 11.94 6.25 -0.94
CA LYS A 58 11.81 5.23 -1.98
C LYS A 58 10.83 5.67 -3.05
N GLU A 59 11.20 5.41 -4.30
CA GLU A 59 10.29 5.44 -5.43
C GLU A 59 9.75 4.01 -5.67
N THR A 60 8.45 3.81 -5.59
CA THR A 60 7.85 2.46 -5.64
C THR A 60 7.50 2.00 -7.06
N SER A 61 6.93 2.92 -7.85
CA SER A 61 6.39 2.76 -9.21
C SER A 61 6.48 4.12 -9.90
N GLU A 62 6.44 4.18 -11.24
CA GLU A 62 6.69 5.39 -12.04
C GLU A 62 6.12 6.67 -11.40
N ASN A 63 6.99 7.51 -10.81
CA ASN A 63 6.67 8.78 -10.17
C ASN A 63 5.81 8.74 -8.88
N MET A 64 5.92 7.67 -8.09
CA MET A 64 5.31 7.57 -6.76
C MET A 64 6.38 7.46 -5.66
N PHE A 65 6.30 8.35 -4.67
CA PHE A 65 7.33 8.53 -3.64
C PHE A 65 6.78 8.25 -2.25
N THR A 66 7.59 7.61 -1.40
CA THR A 66 7.24 7.34 0.01
C THR A 66 8.50 7.43 0.87
N VAL A 67 8.33 7.80 2.14
CA VAL A 67 9.38 7.66 3.15
C VAL A 67 9.08 6.40 3.96
N GLN A 68 10.03 5.48 4.01
CA GLN A 68 9.86 4.20 4.69
C GLN A 68 11.05 3.84 5.57
N LEU A 69 10.84 2.94 6.53
CA LEU A 69 11.93 2.34 7.30
C LEU A 69 12.80 1.47 6.38
N ARG A 70 14.12 1.64 6.49
CA ARG A 70 15.12 0.79 5.82
C ARG A 70 14.94 -0.67 6.25
N GLU A 71 15.06 -1.59 5.30
CA GLU A 71 14.78 -3.02 5.51
C GLU A 71 15.66 -3.64 6.61
N GLU A 72 16.89 -3.16 6.80
CA GLU A 72 17.83 -3.64 7.82
C GLU A 72 17.33 -3.44 9.28
N PHE A 73 16.43 -2.47 9.51
CA PHE A 73 15.86 -2.20 10.83
C PHE A 73 14.56 -2.96 11.07
N MET A 74 13.90 -3.47 10.04
CA MET A 74 12.62 -4.17 10.15
C MET A 74 12.62 -5.30 11.19
N PRO A 75 13.62 -6.20 11.24
CA PRO A 75 13.64 -7.27 12.25
C PRO A 75 13.75 -6.77 13.69
N LYS A 76 14.25 -5.54 13.90
CA LYS A 76 14.48 -4.96 15.23
C LYS A 76 13.26 -4.25 15.81
N VAL A 77 12.33 -3.84 14.94
CA VAL A 77 11.15 -3.05 15.33
C VAL A 77 9.83 -3.72 14.95
N GLU A 78 9.86 -4.96 14.46
CA GLU A 78 8.69 -5.70 13.98
C GLU A 78 7.55 -5.76 15.02
N ASP A 79 7.88 -5.88 16.31
CA ASP A 79 6.90 -5.92 17.40
C ASP A 79 6.21 -4.57 17.66
N ILE A 80 6.83 -3.47 17.24
CA ILE A 80 6.33 -2.09 17.38
C ILE A 80 5.57 -1.67 16.12
N VAL A 81 6.00 -2.15 14.95
CA VAL A 81 5.32 -1.88 13.68
C VAL A 81 3.89 -2.43 13.78
N PRO A 82 2.87 -1.60 13.50
CA PRO A 82 1.50 -2.08 13.50
C PRO A 82 1.40 -3.34 12.62
N LYS A 83 0.81 -4.42 13.17
CA LYS A 83 0.63 -5.72 12.50
C LYS A 83 -0.26 -5.68 11.23
N THR A 84 -0.52 -4.47 10.72
CA THR A 84 -1.22 -4.12 9.49
C THR A 84 -0.31 -4.23 8.25
N ARG A 85 1.03 -4.29 8.40
CA ARG A 85 1.92 -4.53 7.25
C ARG A 85 1.72 -5.96 6.74
N LEU A 86 1.00 -6.07 5.62
CA LEU A 86 0.67 -7.36 5.01
C LEU A 86 1.94 -8.03 4.49
N THR A 87 2.25 -9.23 4.97
CA THR A 87 3.37 -10.02 4.43
C THR A 87 3.16 -10.33 2.94
N ARG A 88 4.23 -10.61 2.18
CA ARG A 88 4.13 -10.92 0.74
C ARG A 88 3.15 -12.06 0.45
N GLY A 89 3.07 -13.07 1.32
CA GLY A 89 2.09 -14.16 1.22
C GLY A 89 0.65 -13.66 1.38
N THR A 90 0.40 -12.82 2.38
CA THR A 90 -0.90 -12.22 2.68
C THR A 90 -1.34 -11.25 1.58
N LEU A 91 -0.45 -10.39 1.09
CA LEU A 91 -0.69 -9.49 -0.05
C LEU A 91 -1.07 -10.27 -1.31
N LYS A 92 -0.28 -11.30 -1.66
CA LYS A 92 -0.61 -12.13 -2.82
C LYS A 92 -1.97 -12.78 -2.62
N THR A 93 -2.31 -13.26 -1.43
CA THR A 93 -3.62 -13.88 -1.17
C THR A 93 -4.76 -12.87 -1.31
N LEU A 94 -4.59 -11.67 -0.75
CA LEU A 94 -5.53 -10.57 -0.91
C LEU A 94 -5.75 -10.22 -2.38
N ALA A 95 -4.68 -10.17 -3.19
CA ALA A 95 -4.78 -9.91 -4.63
C ALA A 95 -5.62 -10.97 -5.36
N VAL A 96 -5.44 -12.25 -5.04
CA VAL A 96 -6.26 -13.34 -5.63
C VAL A 96 -7.73 -13.19 -5.22
N ILE A 97 -8.01 -12.86 -3.96
CA ILE A 97 -9.39 -12.62 -3.50
C ILE A 97 -9.99 -11.41 -4.23
N ALA A 98 -9.28 -10.29 -4.30
CA ALA A 98 -9.75 -9.07 -4.97
C ALA A 98 -10.02 -9.30 -6.48
N TYR A 99 -9.21 -10.15 -7.12
CA TYR A 99 -9.36 -10.49 -8.54
C TYR A 99 -10.47 -11.50 -8.82
N LYS A 100 -10.61 -12.53 -7.98
CA LYS A 100 -11.57 -13.63 -8.19
C LYS A 100 -12.85 -13.52 -7.38
N GLN A 101 -13.06 -12.44 -6.63
CA GLN A 101 -14.26 -12.28 -5.82
C GLN A 101 -15.55 -12.30 -6.67
N PRO A 102 -16.64 -12.88 -6.16
CA PRO A 102 -16.68 -13.74 -4.97
C PRO A 102 -16.01 -15.11 -5.22
N ILE A 103 -15.13 -15.55 -4.30
CA ILE A 103 -14.41 -16.83 -4.39
C ILE A 103 -14.66 -17.70 -3.16
N LEU A 104 -14.76 -19.02 -3.30
CA LEU A 104 -14.82 -19.92 -2.16
C LEU A 104 -13.43 -20.06 -1.50
N GLN A 105 -13.40 -20.11 -0.16
CA GLN A 105 -12.15 -20.29 0.58
C GLN A 105 -11.45 -21.62 0.23
N SER A 106 -12.22 -22.65 -0.16
CA SER A 106 -11.69 -23.93 -0.64
C SER A 106 -11.01 -23.80 -2.01
N GLU A 107 -11.65 -23.13 -2.98
CA GLU A 107 -11.06 -22.86 -4.30
C GLU A 107 -9.79 -22.00 -4.17
N LEU A 108 -9.80 -21.02 -3.27
CA LEU A 108 -8.62 -20.22 -2.96
C LEU A 108 -7.47 -21.08 -2.42
N ALA A 109 -7.77 -22.11 -1.61
CA ALA A 109 -6.79 -23.05 -1.08
C ALA A 109 -6.23 -23.97 -2.16
N GLU A 110 -7.01 -24.34 -3.19
CA GLU A 110 -6.52 -25.08 -4.34
C GLU A 110 -5.52 -24.25 -5.16
N ILE A 111 -5.76 -22.95 -5.33
CA ILE A 111 -4.87 -22.05 -6.10
C ILE A 111 -3.56 -21.74 -5.34
N ARG A 112 -3.63 -21.60 -4.00
CA ARG A 112 -2.52 -21.04 -3.19
C ARG A 112 -1.92 -21.98 -2.15
N GLY A 113 -2.47 -23.17 -2.01
CA GLY A 113 -2.11 -24.16 -1.01
C GLY A 113 -2.66 -23.88 0.39
N GLY A 114 -2.46 -24.83 1.31
CA GLY A 114 -3.06 -24.83 2.64
C GLY A 114 -2.68 -23.67 3.57
N ARG A 115 -1.58 -22.94 3.29
CA ARG A 115 -1.21 -21.75 4.09
C ARG A 115 -2.23 -20.61 3.96
N VAL A 116 -3.14 -20.67 2.98
CA VAL A 116 -4.11 -19.62 2.74
C VAL A 116 -5.11 -19.43 3.88
N TYR A 117 -5.40 -20.46 4.67
CA TYR A 117 -6.30 -20.36 5.82
C TYR A 117 -5.80 -19.35 6.86
N GLN A 118 -4.49 -19.32 7.12
CA GLN A 118 -3.87 -18.36 8.04
C GLN A 118 -3.94 -16.93 7.48
N TYR A 119 -3.67 -16.76 6.18
CA TYR A 119 -3.75 -15.45 5.52
C TYR A 119 -5.18 -14.92 5.48
N VAL A 120 -6.17 -15.77 5.19
CA VAL A 120 -7.59 -15.38 5.21
C VAL A 120 -8.02 -14.95 6.62
N LYS A 121 -7.62 -15.69 7.65
CA LYS A 121 -7.89 -15.30 9.05
C LYS A 121 -7.32 -13.92 9.36
N LYS A 122 -6.06 -13.67 8.98
CA LYS A 122 -5.40 -12.38 9.18
C LYS A 122 -6.08 -11.24 8.40
N LEU A 123 -6.49 -11.47 7.16
CA LEU A 123 -7.19 -10.48 6.34
C LEU A 123 -8.58 -10.12 6.89
N LEU A 124 -9.28 -11.10 7.49
CA LEU A 124 -10.54 -10.87 8.20
C LEU A 124 -10.31 -10.03 9.48
N GLU A 125 -9.29 -10.35 10.27
CA GLU A 125 -8.92 -9.57 11.47
C GLU A 125 -8.56 -8.12 11.14
N LEU A 126 -7.90 -7.89 10.01
CA LEU A 126 -7.57 -6.55 9.51
C LEU A 126 -8.78 -5.82 8.91
N GLY A 127 -9.89 -6.53 8.68
CA GLY A 127 -11.10 -6.02 8.07
C GLY A 127 -10.96 -5.68 6.59
N LEU A 128 -9.97 -6.24 5.89
CA LEU A 128 -9.75 -6.01 4.45
C LEU A 128 -10.61 -6.92 3.55
N ILE A 129 -11.12 -8.02 4.11
CA ILE A 129 -12.04 -8.90 3.43
C ILE A 129 -13.25 -9.20 4.32
N GLU A 130 -14.33 -9.62 3.69
CA GLU A 130 -15.54 -10.12 4.33
C GLU A 130 -15.76 -11.58 3.93
N ALA A 131 -16.38 -12.35 4.83
CA ALA A 131 -16.68 -13.76 4.59
C ALA A 131 -18.16 -14.06 4.89
N LYS A 132 -18.83 -14.73 3.95
CA LYS A 132 -20.20 -15.24 4.14
C LYS A 132 -20.21 -16.76 4.20
N PRO A 133 -20.90 -17.40 5.17
CA PRO A 133 -21.03 -18.85 5.21
C PRO A 133 -21.65 -19.40 3.90
N HIS A 134 -21.10 -20.49 3.39
CA HIS A 134 -21.61 -21.18 2.21
C HIS A 134 -21.35 -22.68 2.33
N GLY A 135 -22.37 -23.43 2.75
CA GLY A 135 -22.25 -24.86 3.03
C GLY A 135 -21.16 -25.14 4.08
N ARG A 136 -20.15 -25.95 3.72
CA ARG A 136 -19.02 -26.32 4.59
C ARG A 136 -17.82 -25.36 4.49
N THR A 137 -17.94 -24.27 3.73
CA THR A 137 -16.87 -23.29 3.49
C THR A 137 -17.39 -21.85 3.61
N LYS A 138 -16.60 -20.87 3.20
CA LYS A 138 -16.94 -19.45 3.19
C LYS A 138 -16.71 -18.85 1.81
N VAL A 139 -17.60 -17.96 1.38
CA VAL A 139 -17.41 -17.09 0.22
C VAL A 139 -16.70 -15.82 0.69
N LEU A 140 -15.59 -15.47 0.03
CA LEU A 140 -14.72 -14.33 0.37
C LEU A 140 -14.89 -13.19 -0.65
N ARG A 141 -14.93 -11.94 -0.16
CA ARG A 141 -14.96 -10.70 -0.96
C ARG A 141 -14.13 -9.60 -0.28
N THR A 142 -13.71 -8.58 -1.00
CA THR A 142 -13.06 -7.39 -0.41
C THR A 142 -14.07 -6.52 0.34
N SER A 143 -13.65 -5.89 1.43
CA SER A 143 -14.51 -5.01 2.24
C SER A 143 -14.49 -3.55 1.76
N LYS A 144 -15.36 -2.70 2.34
CA LYS A 144 -15.29 -1.24 2.17
C LYS A 144 -13.96 -0.64 2.67
N LYS A 145 -13.38 -1.22 3.71
CA LYS A 145 -12.08 -0.78 4.24
C LYS A 145 -10.95 -1.04 3.25
N PHE A 146 -11.00 -2.16 2.52
CA PHE A 146 -10.07 -2.41 1.42
C PHE A 146 -10.20 -1.33 0.34
N ALA A 147 -11.44 -0.96 -0.02
CA ALA A 147 -11.67 0.08 -1.01
C ALA A 147 -11.06 1.43 -0.57
N GLY A 148 -11.26 1.86 0.67
CA GLY A 148 -10.58 3.06 1.21
C GLY A 148 -9.07 2.95 1.21
N TYR A 149 -8.52 1.83 1.68
CA TYR A 149 -7.08 1.65 1.78
C TYR A 149 -6.34 1.64 0.43
N PHE A 150 -7.00 1.15 -0.63
CA PHE A 150 -6.40 1.05 -1.97
C PHE A 150 -6.96 2.07 -2.98
N GLY A 151 -7.78 3.03 -2.55
CA GLY A 151 -8.30 4.11 -3.40
C GLY A 151 -9.43 3.69 -4.37
N PHE A 152 -10.21 2.67 -4.02
CA PHE A 152 -11.37 2.18 -4.77
C PHE A 152 -12.72 2.56 -4.14
N GLU A 153 -12.77 3.66 -3.37
CA GLU A 153 -13.81 4.02 -2.38
C GLU A 153 -15.28 3.85 -2.85
N ASP A 154 -15.57 3.98 -4.15
CA ASP A 154 -16.93 3.86 -4.72
C ASP A 154 -17.11 2.71 -5.74
N GLN A 155 -16.14 1.79 -5.84
CA GLN A 155 -16.01 0.91 -7.00
C GLN A 155 -15.74 -0.57 -6.63
N ILE A 156 -16.30 -1.04 -5.53
CA ILE A 156 -16.05 -2.42 -5.04
C ILE A 156 -16.34 -3.48 -6.11
N ASP A 157 -17.40 -3.29 -6.90
CA ASP A 157 -17.77 -4.22 -7.98
C ASP A 157 -16.87 -4.08 -9.23
N GLN A 158 -16.18 -2.95 -9.39
CA GLN A 158 -15.25 -2.66 -10.49
C GLN A 158 -13.78 -2.90 -10.10
N ILE A 159 -13.49 -3.29 -8.85
CA ILE A 159 -12.12 -3.61 -8.38
C ILE A 159 -11.46 -4.60 -9.33
N ARG A 160 -12.21 -5.60 -9.81
CA ARG A 160 -11.68 -6.61 -10.75
C ARG A 160 -11.25 -5.98 -12.08
N GLU A 161 -12.08 -5.11 -12.67
CA GLU A 161 -11.80 -4.46 -13.95
C GLU A 161 -10.62 -3.49 -13.82
N LYS A 162 -10.57 -2.70 -12.75
CA LYS A 162 -9.44 -1.81 -12.47
C LYS A 162 -8.13 -2.55 -12.23
N LEU A 163 -8.17 -3.68 -11.51
CA LEU A 163 -7.00 -4.54 -11.35
C LEU A 163 -6.55 -5.14 -12.69
N GLN A 164 -7.45 -5.38 -13.64
CA GLN A 164 -7.11 -5.84 -14.99
C GLN A 164 -6.46 -4.73 -15.83
N GLU A 165 -6.94 -3.49 -15.71
CA GLU A 165 -6.34 -2.33 -16.38
C GLU A 165 -4.93 -2.03 -15.90
N MET A 166 -4.64 -2.21 -14.60
CA MET A 166 -3.32 -1.96 -14.02
C MET A 166 -2.25 -3.00 -14.37
N ILE A 167 -2.64 -4.17 -14.92
CA ILE A 167 -1.72 -5.24 -15.32
C ILE A 167 -1.41 -5.20 -16.84
N ARG A 168 -2.18 -4.40 -17.60
CA ARG A 168 -1.90 -4.10 -19.01
C ARG A 168 -0.85 -3.00 -19.14
#